data_AF-A0A183CM27-F1
#
_entry.id   AF-A0A183CM27-F1
#
_cell.length_a   1.000
_cell.length_b   1.000
_cell.length_c   1.000
_cell.angle_alpha   90.00
_cell.angle_beta   90.00
_cell.angle_gamma   90.00
#
_symmetry.space_group_name_H-M   'P 1'
#
loop_
_entity.id
_entity.type
_entity.pdbx_description
1 polymer ?
#
loop_
_entity_poly.entity_id
_entity_poly.type
_entity_poly.pdbx_seq_one_letter_code
_entity_poly.pdbx_strand_id
1 'polypeptide(L)'
;MSDNKSDEEQQQQMEKIFICADVLLGIFDFLCPFDVGLKMALISDRLDRLVDVHFKLRKWSLGQLQIRRETNGNGAQIINARSGERHSEIRRETNGNGAQIINARSGERQSIPEGPIPDNVIGFEQIVISYVDQAVVEFLQRIRRLFDSSGTNVAFYTSDNQTRSWEIIWQKIWPLVGDNICGFFLHVSVLPRLRQFSPEILRNCANLGSIYSSGLFPEFPAEDNADASPDQAVAKWLITPREDGLPKMLYCDFCSPEMDELKWSFVNASESANFIIKFLEDEAFVPFELKNNWTGERLTLRQIDEDKWLLVRCPIAREEDKWANWEKEAIKWKWTRQWNYIFITFKDRDIGDGLHENQDD
;
A
#
# COMPACT_ATOMS: atom_id res chain seq x y z
N MET A 1 39.95 -9.83 -35.39
CA MET A 1 40.61 -9.18 -34.24
C MET A 1 39.95 -7.81 -34.10
N SER A 2 38.95 -7.72 -33.21
CA SER A 2 38.22 -6.48 -32.94
C SER A 2 38.71 -5.91 -31.61
N ASP A 3 38.90 -4.60 -31.60
CA ASP A 3 39.42 -3.80 -30.50
C ASP A 3 38.59 -3.92 -29.20
N ASN A 4 39.11 -4.69 -28.24
CA ASN A 4 38.68 -4.68 -26.83
C ASN A 4 39.42 -3.58 -26.05
N LYS A 5 39.42 -2.34 -26.56
CA LYS A 5 40.13 -1.20 -25.92
C LYS A 5 39.23 -0.28 -25.09
N SER A 6 37.96 -0.67 -24.90
CA SER A 6 36.93 0.17 -24.26
C SER A 6 37.00 0.16 -22.73
N ASP A 7 37.15 -1.02 -22.12
CA ASP A 7 36.80 -1.17 -20.70
C ASP A 7 37.97 -0.86 -19.76
N GLU A 8 39.21 -1.20 -20.16
CA GLU A 8 40.43 -0.88 -19.42
C GLU A 8 40.79 0.61 -19.47
N GLU A 9 40.54 1.29 -20.59
CA GLU A 9 40.78 2.74 -20.73
C GLU A 9 39.75 3.56 -19.93
N GLN A 10 38.49 3.08 -19.81
CA GLN A 10 37.48 3.69 -18.95
C GLN A 10 37.80 3.54 -17.44
N GLN A 11 38.26 2.36 -17.00
CA GLN A 11 38.70 2.15 -15.61
C GLN A 11 39.92 3.01 -15.25
N GLN A 12 40.91 3.13 -16.14
CA GLN A 12 42.09 3.98 -15.91
C GLN A 12 41.80 5.50 -15.95
N GLN A 13 40.78 5.94 -16.71
CA GLN A 13 40.34 7.34 -16.68
C GLN A 13 39.60 7.70 -15.39
N MET A 14 38.86 6.76 -14.79
CA MET A 14 38.22 6.95 -13.49
C MET A 14 39.21 7.17 -12.34
N GLU A 15 40.39 6.53 -12.38
CA GLU A 15 41.44 6.74 -11.37
C GLU A 15 42.03 8.17 -11.39
N LYS A 16 41.87 8.91 -12.50
CA LYS A 16 42.46 10.26 -12.67
C LYS A 16 41.56 11.42 -12.22
N ILE A 17 40.28 11.18 -11.93
CA ILE A 17 39.37 12.23 -11.45
C ILE A 17 39.21 12.07 -9.93
N PHE A 18 40.18 12.55 -9.16
CA PHE A 18 40.08 12.56 -7.70
C PHE A 18 39.17 13.70 -7.23
N ILE A 19 37.87 13.44 -7.13
CA ILE A 19 36.90 14.31 -6.46
C ILE A 19 37.01 14.06 -4.95
N CYS A 20 37.08 15.10 -4.11
CA CYS A 20 37.17 14.89 -2.66
C CYS A 20 35.85 14.38 -2.06
N ALA A 21 35.93 13.74 -0.89
CA ALA A 21 34.77 13.17 -0.20
C ALA A 21 33.68 14.22 0.09
N ASP A 22 34.07 15.43 0.51
CA ASP A 22 33.12 16.49 0.85
C ASP A 22 32.30 16.96 -0.35
N VAL A 23 32.92 17.03 -1.54
CA VAL A 23 32.23 17.39 -2.79
C VAL A 23 31.27 16.27 -3.20
N LEU A 24 31.67 15.00 -3.08
CA LEU A 24 30.78 13.86 -3.36
C LEU A 24 29.59 13.80 -2.39
N LEU A 25 29.82 14.04 -1.10
CA LEU A 25 28.76 14.13 -0.09
C LEU A 25 27.80 15.29 -0.39
N GLY A 26 28.33 16.43 -0.84
CA GLY A 26 27.52 17.57 -1.28
C GLY A 26 26.70 17.26 -2.54
N ILE A 27 27.20 16.44 -3.46
CA ILE A 27 26.45 16.00 -4.65
C ILE A 27 25.27 15.09 -4.27
N PHE A 28 25.44 14.21 -3.27
CA PHE A 28 24.37 13.31 -2.84
C PHE A 28 23.12 14.05 -2.35
N ASP A 29 23.24 15.27 -1.82
CA ASP A 29 22.10 16.11 -1.43
C ASP A 29 21.19 16.49 -2.62
N PHE A 30 21.71 16.43 -3.85
CA PHE A 30 20.97 16.76 -5.07
C PHE A 30 20.45 15.52 -5.81
N LEU A 31 20.84 14.32 -5.38
CA LEU A 31 20.43 13.06 -5.99
C LEU A 31 19.23 12.45 -5.25
N CYS A 32 18.43 11.63 -5.96
CA CYS A 32 17.39 10.87 -5.31
C CYS A 32 18.03 9.87 -4.33
N PRO A 33 17.50 9.69 -3.10
CA PRO A 33 18.05 8.74 -2.14
C PRO A 33 18.12 7.31 -2.67
N PHE A 34 17.17 6.96 -3.54
CA PHE A 34 17.18 5.69 -4.26
C PHE A 34 18.44 5.51 -5.11
N ASP A 35 18.82 6.52 -5.89
CA ASP A 35 20.01 6.47 -6.75
C ASP A 35 21.31 6.46 -5.93
N VAL A 36 21.35 7.22 -4.83
CA VAL A 36 22.50 7.23 -3.92
C VAL A 36 22.70 5.85 -3.29
N GLY A 37 21.62 5.24 -2.78
CA GLY A 37 21.72 3.98 -2.04
C GLY A 37 21.81 2.73 -2.88
N LEU A 38 21.20 2.72 -4.07
CA LEU A 38 21.06 1.50 -4.87
C LEU A 38 21.84 1.56 -6.18
N LYS A 39 22.46 2.70 -6.50
CA LYS A 39 23.48 2.78 -7.56
C LYS A 39 24.83 3.16 -7.02
N MET A 40 24.95 4.33 -6.39
CA MET A 40 26.26 4.89 -6.09
C MET A 40 27.03 4.00 -5.12
N ALA A 41 26.33 3.44 -4.11
CA ALA A 41 26.93 2.49 -3.18
C ALA A 41 27.55 1.27 -3.89
N LEU A 42 26.89 0.75 -4.93
CA LEU A 42 27.31 -0.46 -5.64
C LEU A 42 28.47 -0.24 -6.62
N ILE A 43 28.81 1.02 -6.95
CA ILE A 43 29.86 1.33 -7.93
C ILE A 43 31.26 1.07 -7.36
N SER A 44 31.50 1.29 -6.07
CA SER A 44 32.79 1.02 -5.43
C SER A 44 32.70 1.05 -3.91
N ASP A 45 33.60 0.32 -3.23
CA ASP A 45 33.75 0.38 -1.76
C ASP A 45 33.92 1.80 -1.21
N ARG A 46 34.53 2.69 -2.01
CA ARG A 46 34.71 4.10 -1.62
C ARG A 46 33.37 4.83 -1.61
N LEU A 47 32.54 4.63 -2.65
CA LEU A 47 31.22 5.24 -2.71
C LEU A 47 30.29 4.59 -1.71
N ASP A 48 30.34 3.28 -1.51
CA ASP A 48 29.61 2.57 -0.45
C ASP A 48 29.83 3.21 0.91
N ARG A 49 31.10 3.42 1.32
CA ARG A 49 31.43 4.11 2.58
C ARG A 49 30.94 5.55 2.64
N LEU A 50 30.97 6.29 1.53
CA LEU A 50 30.49 7.67 1.48
C LEU A 50 28.96 7.74 1.56
N VAL A 51 28.30 6.84 0.86
CA VAL A 51 26.85 6.66 0.91
C VAL A 51 26.47 6.33 2.34
N ASP A 52 27.14 5.37 2.97
CA ASP A 52 27.01 5.04 4.39
C ASP A 52 27.16 6.25 5.32
N VAL A 53 28.16 7.11 5.10
CA VAL A 53 28.35 8.33 5.89
C VAL A 53 27.21 9.33 5.66
N HIS A 54 26.82 9.55 4.40
CA HIS A 54 25.72 10.43 4.03
C HIS A 54 24.39 9.95 4.63
N PHE A 55 24.22 8.63 4.67
CA PHE A 55 23.03 7.94 5.14
C PHE A 55 22.98 7.73 6.65
N LYS A 56 24.12 7.57 7.34
CA LYS A 56 24.16 7.56 8.80
C LYS A 56 23.69 8.89 9.41
N LEU A 57 23.87 9.99 8.69
CA LEU A 57 23.46 11.31 9.17
C LEU A 57 21.97 11.63 8.90
N ARG A 58 21.27 10.82 8.08
CA ARG A 58 19.91 11.15 7.61
C ARG A 58 19.04 9.90 7.39
N LYS A 59 17.81 9.95 7.86
CA LYS A 59 16.77 8.95 7.54
C LYS A 59 16.18 9.24 6.16
N TRP A 60 15.94 8.21 5.36
CA TRP A 60 15.39 8.38 4.00
C TRP A 60 14.27 7.38 3.68
N SER A 61 13.49 7.70 2.64
CA SER A 61 12.50 6.79 2.08
C SER A 61 12.86 6.41 0.65
N LEU A 62 12.44 5.23 0.21
CA LEU A 62 12.58 4.77 -1.18
C LEU A 62 11.74 5.57 -2.17
N GLY A 63 10.82 6.42 -1.68
CA GLY A 63 9.90 7.18 -2.52
C GLY A 63 8.86 6.29 -3.19
N GLN A 64 8.58 6.56 -4.47
CA GLN A 64 7.61 5.84 -5.28
C GLN A 64 8.32 4.90 -6.25
N LEU A 65 8.19 3.60 -6.01
CA LEU A 65 8.77 2.54 -6.82
C LEU A 65 7.70 1.87 -7.69
N GLN A 66 8.04 1.56 -8.93
CA GLN A 66 7.25 0.74 -9.82
C GLN A 66 8.10 -0.44 -10.30
N ILE A 67 7.68 -1.64 -9.93
CA ILE A 67 8.23 -2.92 -10.38
C ILE A 67 7.41 -3.39 -11.58
N ARG A 68 8.06 -3.58 -12.72
CA ARG A 68 7.42 -3.99 -13.99
C ARG A 68 8.35 -4.87 -14.81
N ARG A 69 7.80 -5.55 -15.83
CA ARG A 69 8.60 -6.35 -16.77
C ARG A 69 9.61 -5.45 -17.51
N GLU A 70 10.81 -5.97 -17.74
CA GLU A 70 11.80 -5.35 -18.62
C GLU A 70 11.29 -5.22 -20.06
N THR A 71 11.78 -4.22 -20.79
CA THR A 71 11.35 -3.99 -22.19
C THR A 71 11.85 -5.04 -23.17
N ASN A 72 12.90 -5.77 -22.83
CA ASN A 72 13.41 -6.92 -23.59
C ASN A 72 12.58 -8.20 -23.34
N GLY A 73 11.65 -8.17 -22.37
CA GLY A 73 10.85 -9.32 -21.95
C GLY A 73 11.51 -10.25 -20.92
N ASN A 74 12.77 -10.04 -20.56
CA ASN A 74 13.55 -10.95 -19.70
C ASN A 74 13.73 -10.34 -18.30
N GLY A 75 12.80 -10.66 -17.39
CA GLY A 75 12.91 -10.29 -15.97
C GLY A 75 12.23 -8.97 -15.59
N ALA A 76 12.55 -8.51 -14.39
CA ALA A 76 11.95 -7.36 -13.73
C ALA A 76 12.88 -6.13 -13.65
N GLN A 77 12.29 -4.94 -13.81
CA GLN A 77 12.95 -3.65 -13.57
C GLN A 77 12.20 -2.84 -12.51
N ILE A 78 12.94 -1.99 -11.80
CA ILE A 78 12.42 -0.97 -10.88
C ILE A 78 12.53 0.40 -11.53
N ILE A 79 11.48 1.19 -11.36
CA ILE A 79 11.45 2.59 -11.76
C ILE A 79 11.11 3.44 -10.56
N ASN A 80 11.94 4.44 -10.29
CA ASN A 80 11.62 5.44 -9.29
C ASN A 80 10.98 6.67 -9.97
N ALA A 81 9.71 6.96 -9.67
CA ALA A 81 8.97 8.05 -10.30
C ALA A 81 9.57 9.45 -10.02
N ARG A 82 10.42 9.58 -9.00
CA ARG A 82 11.12 10.84 -8.66
C ARG A 82 12.51 10.98 -9.28
N SER A 83 13.13 9.89 -9.72
CA SER A 83 14.48 9.87 -10.33
C SER A 83 14.52 10.32 -11.79
N GLY A 84 13.36 10.46 -12.44
CA GLY A 84 13.28 10.74 -13.87
C GLY A 84 13.58 12.18 -14.29
N GLU A 85 14.18 12.35 -15.47
CA GLU A 85 14.24 13.64 -16.16
C GLU A 85 12.83 14.21 -16.39
N ARG A 86 12.68 15.53 -16.23
CA ARG A 86 11.47 16.23 -16.65
C ARG A 86 11.49 16.31 -18.17
N HIS A 87 10.66 15.53 -18.85
CA HIS A 87 10.39 15.77 -20.26
C HIS A 87 9.04 16.46 -20.41
N SER A 88 9.06 17.61 -21.07
CA SER A 88 7.87 18.28 -21.56
C SER A 88 7.53 17.65 -22.91
N GLU A 89 6.51 16.80 -22.94
CA GLU A 89 6.00 16.22 -24.19
C GLU A 89 4.89 17.13 -24.73
N ILE A 90 5.04 17.61 -25.97
CA ILE A 90 3.98 18.36 -26.66
C ILE A 90 3.12 17.35 -27.42
N ARG A 91 1.91 17.08 -26.93
CA ARG A 91 0.93 16.23 -27.65
C ARG A 91 -0.12 17.09 -28.32
N ARG A 92 -0.58 16.67 -29.51
CA ARG A 92 -1.77 17.27 -30.12
C ARG A 92 -3.00 16.86 -29.30
N GLU A 93 -3.84 17.83 -28.99
CA GLU A 93 -5.13 17.58 -28.36
C GLU A 93 -6.01 16.72 -29.27
N THR A 94 -6.77 15.80 -28.67
CA THR A 94 -7.64 14.84 -29.37
C THR A 94 -8.77 15.49 -30.19
N ASN A 95 -9.01 16.79 -29.98
CA ASN A 95 -9.98 17.62 -30.69
C ASN A 95 -9.38 18.36 -31.91
N GLY A 96 -8.09 18.16 -32.22
CA GLY A 96 -7.45 18.67 -33.44
C GLY A 96 -7.05 20.15 -33.45
N ASN A 97 -7.32 20.93 -32.38
CA ASN A 97 -7.12 22.40 -32.40
C ASN A 97 -6.16 22.96 -31.32
N GLY A 98 -5.45 22.11 -30.58
CA GLY A 98 -4.48 22.55 -29.57
C GLY A 98 -3.29 21.62 -29.41
N ALA A 99 -2.23 22.11 -28.75
CA ALA A 99 -1.07 21.34 -28.36
C ALA A 99 -0.90 21.43 -26.83
N GLN A 100 -0.97 20.29 -26.15
CA GLN A 100 -0.83 20.20 -24.70
C GLN A 100 0.62 19.87 -24.33
N ILE A 101 1.23 20.69 -23.48
CA ILE A 101 2.53 20.39 -22.86
C ILE A 101 2.25 19.55 -21.62
N ILE A 102 2.54 18.25 -21.71
CA ILE A 102 2.46 17.33 -20.58
C ILE A 102 3.87 17.23 -20.01
N ASN A 103 4.05 17.69 -18.77
CA ASN A 103 5.28 17.41 -18.02
C ASN A 103 5.19 15.98 -17.49
N ALA A 104 5.78 15.04 -18.22
CA ALA A 104 5.92 13.66 -17.78
C ALA A 104 7.30 13.47 -17.14
N ARG A 105 7.34 12.96 -15.91
CA ARG A 105 8.59 12.41 -15.36
C ARG A 105 8.71 10.99 -15.89
N SER A 106 9.67 10.73 -16.77
CA SER A 106 10.03 9.35 -17.10
C SER A 106 11.00 8.87 -16.04
N GLY A 107 10.51 8.21 -14.99
CA GLY A 107 11.37 7.62 -13.95
C GLY A 107 12.50 6.79 -14.58
N GLU A 108 13.69 6.87 -14.00
CA GLU A 108 14.86 6.16 -14.51
C GLU A 108 14.67 4.64 -14.30
N ARG A 109 14.97 3.86 -15.35
CA ARG A 109 14.79 2.39 -15.38
C ARG A 109 16.04 1.70 -14.86
N GLN A 110 15.86 0.73 -13.97
CA GLN A 110 16.98 0.05 -13.33
C GLN A 110 16.66 -1.44 -13.11
N SER A 111 17.69 -2.27 -13.10
CA SER A 111 17.57 -3.64 -12.62
C SER A 111 17.22 -3.66 -11.13
N ILE A 112 16.68 -4.78 -10.66
CA ILE A 112 16.43 -4.97 -9.23
C ILE A 112 17.78 -4.99 -8.48
N PRO A 113 17.96 -4.16 -7.44
CA PRO A 113 19.18 -4.17 -6.65
C PRO A 113 19.38 -5.53 -5.96
N GLU A 114 20.55 -6.14 -6.16
CA GLU A 114 20.93 -7.44 -5.58
C GLU A 114 21.53 -7.32 -4.17
N GLY A 115 22.09 -6.15 -3.84
CA GLY A 115 22.72 -5.87 -2.55
C GLY A 115 21.73 -5.58 -1.41
N PRO A 116 22.21 -5.56 -0.15
CA PRO A 116 21.41 -5.17 1.00
C PRO A 116 20.98 -3.69 0.91
N ILE A 117 19.78 -3.38 1.40
CA ILE A 117 19.32 -1.98 1.46
C ILE A 117 19.87 -1.31 2.73
N PRO A 118 20.51 -0.14 2.62
CA PRO A 118 21.07 0.59 3.78
C PRO A 118 20.08 0.77 4.94
N ASP A 119 20.51 0.51 6.17
CA ASP A 119 19.66 0.47 7.38
C ASP A 119 18.90 1.77 7.67
N ASN A 120 19.43 2.89 7.21
CA ASN A 120 18.86 4.22 7.39
C ASN A 120 17.71 4.54 6.41
N VAL A 121 17.44 3.66 5.43
CA VAL A 121 16.19 3.64 4.68
C VAL A 121 15.10 3.17 5.65
N ILE A 122 14.13 4.03 5.94
CA ILE A 122 13.12 3.79 7.00
C ILE A 122 11.70 3.58 6.47
N GLY A 123 11.48 3.70 5.16
CA GLY A 123 10.15 3.51 4.59
C GLY A 123 10.08 3.81 3.10
N PHE A 124 8.86 3.91 2.59
CA PHE A 124 8.55 4.20 1.19
C PHE A 124 7.24 4.97 1.09
N GLU A 125 7.07 5.73 0.01
CA GLU A 125 5.79 6.38 -0.26
C GLU A 125 4.84 5.39 -0.91
N GLN A 126 5.31 4.69 -1.96
CA GLN A 126 4.51 3.74 -2.71
C GLN A 126 5.40 2.68 -3.38
N ILE A 127 4.93 1.44 -3.43
CA ILE A 127 5.49 0.36 -4.26
C ILE A 127 4.36 -0.20 -5.13
N VAL A 128 4.50 -0.13 -6.45
CA VAL A 128 3.57 -0.71 -7.41
C VAL A 128 4.21 -1.97 -8.02
N ILE A 129 3.54 -3.11 -7.89
CA ILE A 129 4.00 -4.42 -8.38
C ILE A 129 3.11 -4.82 -9.55
N SER A 130 3.64 -4.66 -10.76
CA SER A 130 2.95 -4.98 -12.02
C SER A 130 3.58 -6.16 -12.77
N TYR A 131 4.65 -6.73 -12.23
CA TYR A 131 5.32 -7.94 -12.68
C TYR A 131 5.98 -8.61 -11.48
N VAL A 132 6.06 -9.94 -11.49
CA VAL A 132 6.70 -10.72 -10.41
C VAL A 132 7.54 -11.84 -10.99
N ASP A 133 8.78 -11.95 -10.52
CA ASP A 133 9.70 -13.07 -10.72
C ASP A 133 10.40 -13.38 -9.39
N GLN A 134 11.33 -14.34 -9.40
CA GLN A 134 12.09 -14.70 -8.20
C GLN A 134 12.89 -13.52 -7.64
N ALA A 135 13.48 -12.68 -8.50
CA ALA A 135 14.25 -11.50 -8.08
C ALA A 135 13.36 -10.45 -7.39
N VAL A 136 12.11 -10.28 -7.83
CA VAL A 136 11.12 -9.44 -7.14
C VAL A 136 10.82 -9.96 -5.74
N VAL A 137 10.59 -11.26 -5.58
CA VAL A 137 10.31 -11.86 -4.27
C VAL A 137 11.49 -11.66 -3.31
N GLU A 138 12.72 -11.89 -3.78
CA GLU A 138 13.94 -11.66 -3.00
C GLU A 138 14.11 -10.19 -2.62
N PHE A 139 13.81 -9.27 -3.54
CA PHE A 139 13.82 -7.86 -3.26
C PHE A 139 12.82 -7.48 -2.17
N LEU A 140 11.57 -7.97 -2.24
CA LEU A 140 10.55 -7.75 -1.22
C LEU A 140 10.99 -8.32 0.14
N GLN A 141 11.67 -9.47 0.16
CA GLN A 141 12.25 -10.03 1.38
C GLN A 141 13.32 -9.12 1.99
N ARG A 142 14.23 -8.56 1.17
CA ARG A 142 15.28 -7.64 1.65
C ARG A 142 14.72 -6.36 2.24
N ILE A 143 13.58 -5.89 1.73
CA ILE A 143 12.91 -4.69 2.24
C ILE A 143 11.81 -4.98 3.27
N ARG A 144 11.65 -6.24 3.71
CA ARG A 144 10.60 -6.63 4.66
C ARG A 144 10.58 -5.77 5.92
N ARG A 145 11.76 -5.43 6.44
CA ARG A 145 11.91 -4.53 7.61
C ARG A 145 11.21 -3.17 7.45
N LEU A 146 11.00 -2.70 6.22
CA LEU A 146 10.28 -1.45 5.96
C LEU A 146 8.78 -1.61 6.19
N PHE A 147 8.22 -2.79 5.87
CA PHE A 147 6.81 -3.12 6.09
C PHE A 147 6.48 -3.22 7.58
N ASP A 148 7.44 -3.69 8.38
CA ASP A 148 7.26 -3.93 9.82
C ASP A 148 7.28 -2.65 10.67
N SER A 149 7.81 -1.55 10.13
CA SER A 149 8.16 -0.36 10.92
C SER A 149 7.04 0.66 11.16
N SER A 150 6.04 0.72 10.27
CA SER A 150 5.10 1.86 10.24
C SER A 150 3.69 1.52 9.75
N GLY A 151 3.35 0.23 9.72
CA GLY A 151 2.09 -0.27 9.18
C GLY A 151 2.05 -0.15 7.65
N THR A 152 1.60 -1.20 6.99
CA THR A 152 1.56 -1.29 5.52
C THR A 152 0.12 -1.18 5.03
N ASN A 153 -0.11 -0.30 4.06
CA ASN A 153 -1.39 -0.22 3.34
C ASN A 153 -1.29 -1.07 2.08
N VAL A 154 -2.23 -1.99 1.87
CA VAL A 154 -2.19 -2.93 0.73
C VAL A 154 -3.46 -2.80 -0.12
N ALA A 155 -3.28 -2.89 -1.42
CA ALA A 155 -4.39 -2.90 -2.38
C ALA A 155 -4.10 -3.86 -3.53
N PHE A 156 -5.14 -4.60 -3.92
CA PHE A 156 -5.10 -5.57 -5.02
C PHE A 156 -6.02 -5.10 -6.15
N TYR A 157 -5.50 -5.10 -7.38
CA TYR A 157 -6.26 -4.85 -8.61
C TYR A 157 -6.11 -5.99 -9.62
N THR A 158 -5.66 -7.15 -9.15
CA THR A 158 -5.58 -8.38 -9.94
C THR A 158 -7.00 -8.92 -10.17
N SER A 159 -7.36 -9.13 -11.44
CA SER A 159 -8.69 -9.61 -11.82
C SER A 159 -8.96 -11.04 -11.31
N ASP A 160 -10.23 -11.34 -11.19
CA ASP A 160 -10.77 -12.54 -10.55
C ASP A 160 -10.37 -13.82 -11.28
N ASN A 161 -10.09 -13.72 -12.58
CA ASN A 161 -9.71 -14.84 -13.45
C ASN A 161 -8.20 -15.10 -13.50
N GLN A 162 -7.39 -14.38 -12.71
CA GLN A 162 -5.94 -14.51 -12.68
C GLN A 162 -5.50 -15.50 -11.60
N THR A 163 -5.91 -16.77 -11.75
CA THR A 163 -5.73 -17.82 -10.71
C THR A 163 -4.27 -17.93 -10.27
N ARG A 164 -3.34 -18.00 -11.24
CA ARG A 164 -1.91 -18.14 -10.96
C ARG A 164 -1.35 -16.92 -10.21
N SER A 165 -1.85 -15.73 -10.54
CA SER A 165 -1.47 -14.50 -9.85
C SER A 165 -1.93 -14.50 -8.40
N TRP A 166 -3.15 -14.94 -8.12
CA TRP A 166 -3.66 -15.08 -6.75
C TRP A 166 -2.87 -16.10 -5.94
N GLU A 167 -2.48 -17.23 -6.53
CA GLU A 167 -1.61 -18.22 -5.89
C GLU A 167 -0.24 -17.62 -5.53
N ILE A 168 0.40 -16.90 -6.45
CA ILE A 168 1.69 -16.23 -6.17
C ILE A 168 1.54 -15.14 -5.11
N ILE A 169 0.48 -14.33 -5.18
CA ILE A 169 0.19 -13.33 -4.15
C ILE A 169 0.12 -14.01 -2.79
N TRP A 170 -0.64 -15.10 -2.67
CA TRP A 170 -0.82 -15.80 -1.42
C TRP A 170 0.45 -16.50 -0.91
N GLN A 171 1.15 -17.24 -1.76
CA GLN A 171 2.28 -18.07 -1.34
C GLN A 171 3.58 -17.27 -1.17
N LYS A 172 3.80 -16.22 -1.97
CA LYS A 172 5.10 -15.53 -2.05
C LYS A 172 5.08 -14.11 -1.53
N ILE A 173 3.97 -13.38 -1.70
CA ILE A 173 3.90 -11.96 -1.31
C ILE A 173 3.25 -11.80 0.06
N TRP A 174 2.13 -12.47 0.32
CA TRP A 174 1.39 -12.36 1.57
C TRP A 174 2.24 -12.61 2.82
N PRO A 175 3.11 -13.64 2.89
CA PRO A 175 3.96 -13.88 4.08
C PRO A 175 4.99 -12.78 4.34
N LEU A 176 5.23 -11.88 3.38
CA LEU A 176 6.16 -10.76 3.52
C LEU A 176 5.49 -9.51 4.08
N VAL A 177 4.19 -9.33 3.84
CA VAL A 177 3.47 -8.09 4.17
C VAL A 177 2.34 -8.27 5.19
N GLY A 178 1.78 -9.49 5.29
CA GLY A 178 0.53 -9.80 5.98
C GLY A 178 0.47 -9.40 7.45
N ASP A 179 1.56 -9.64 8.20
CA ASP A 179 1.61 -9.42 9.65
C ASP A 179 1.42 -7.94 10.04
N ASN A 180 1.81 -7.03 9.15
CA ASN A 180 1.87 -5.59 9.43
C ASN A 180 0.90 -4.76 8.58
N ILE A 181 -0.10 -5.41 7.98
CA ILE A 181 -1.14 -4.69 7.24
C ILE A 181 -2.00 -3.91 8.22
N CYS A 182 -1.98 -2.58 8.08
CA CYS A 182 -2.80 -1.67 8.88
C CYS A 182 -3.98 -1.09 8.09
N GLY A 183 -3.94 -1.19 6.76
CA GLY A 183 -4.98 -0.68 5.89
C GLY A 183 -5.18 -1.52 4.63
N PHE A 184 -6.43 -1.73 4.24
CA PHE A 184 -6.78 -2.40 2.98
C PHE A 184 -7.63 -1.54 2.05
N PHE A 185 -7.38 -1.66 0.74
CA PHE A 185 -8.38 -1.37 -0.27
C PHE A 185 -9.06 -2.67 -0.68
N LEU A 186 -10.35 -2.77 -0.44
CA LEU A 186 -11.16 -3.92 -0.83
C LEU A 186 -12.17 -3.48 -1.88
N HIS A 187 -11.94 -3.92 -3.11
CA HIS A 187 -12.96 -3.92 -4.14
C HIS A 187 -13.85 -5.16 -3.96
N VAL A 188 -15.12 -5.08 -4.38
CA VAL A 188 -16.11 -6.18 -4.28
C VAL A 188 -15.60 -7.52 -4.83
N SER A 189 -14.73 -7.51 -5.84
CA SER A 189 -14.15 -8.73 -6.43
C SER A 189 -12.92 -9.29 -5.71
N VAL A 190 -12.27 -8.52 -4.84
CA VAL A 190 -11.01 -8.88 -4.17
C VAL A 190 -11.23 -9.72 -2.91
N LEU A 191 -12.14 -9.28 -2.04
CA LEU A 191 -12.36 -9.94 -0.76
C LEU A 191 -12.81 -11.42 -0.89
N PRO A 192 -13.70 -11.81 -1.83
CA PRO A 192 -14.01 -13.22 -2.07
C PRO A 192 -12.77 -14.09 -2.34
N ARG A 193 -11.77 -13.57 -3.05
CA ARG A 193 -10.53 -14.29 -3.36
C ARG A 193 -9.64 -14.46 -2.15
N LEU A 194 -9.47 -13.39 -1.36
CA LEU A 194 -8.72 -13.49 -0.10
C LEU A 194 -9.36 -14.51 0.86
N ARG A 195 -10.70 -14.56 0.90
CA ARG A 195 -11.45 -15.49 1.75
C ARG A 195 -11.36 -16.96 1.33
N GLN A 196 -11.04 -17.25 0.07
CA GLN A 196 -10.76 -18.62 -0.38
C GLN A 196 -9.48 -19.17 0.26
N PHE A 197 -8.51 -18.31 0.56
CA PHE A 197 -7.29 -18.71 1.25
C PHE A 197 -7.48 -18.80 2.77
N SER A 198 -8.21 -17.84 3.34
CA SER A 198 -8.56 -17.83 4.75
C SER A 198 -9.88 -17.07 4.94
N PRO A 199 -10.97 -17.74 5.33
CA PRO A 199 -12.28 -17.09 5.50
C PRO A 199 -12.22 -15.88 6.46
N GLU A 200 -11.37 -15.98 7.48
CA GLU A 200 -11.21 -15.01 8.58
C GLU A 200 -10.08 -13.98 8.29
N ILE A 201 -9.64 -13.84 7.04
CA ILE A 201 -8.44 -13.08 6.66
C ILE A 201 -8.38 -11.65 7.24
N LEU A 202 -9.53 -10.97 7.32
CA LEU A 202 -9.61 -9.62 7.87
C LEU A 202 -9.34 -9.58 9.38
N ARG A 203 -9.79 -10.60 10.13
CA ARG A 203 -9.52 -10.73 11.57
C ARG A 203 -8.11 -11.23 11.83
N ASN A 204 -7.55 -12.05 10.94
CA ASN A 204 -6.19 -12.56 11.05
C ASN A 204 -5.12 -11.46 10.88
N CYS A 205 -5.47 -10.32 10.26
CA CYS A 205 -4.61 -9.15 10.21
C CYS A 205 -4.74 -8.33 11.51
N ALA A 206 -3.94 -8.66 12.53
CA ALA A 206 -4.04 -8.07 13.87
C ALA A 206 -3.94 -6.53 13.90
N ASN A 207 -3.10 -5.96 13.02
CA ASN A 207 -2.89 -4.52 12.92
C ASN A 207 -3.91 -3.80 12.03
N LEU A 208 -4.85 -4.53 11.40
CA LEU A 208 -5.80 -3.97 10.44
C LEU A 208 -6.78 -3.02 11.13
N GLY A 209 -6.48 -1.74 11.01
CA GLY A 209 -7.24 -0.65 11.60
C GLY A 209 -8.14 0.07 10.60
N SER A 210 -7.86 -0.02 9.30
CA SER A 210 -8.59 0.74 8.29
C SER A 210 -8.92 -0.07 7.04
N ILE A 211 -10.11 0.15 6.48
CA ILE A 211 -10.53 -0.43 5.19
C ILE A 211 -11.13 0.69 4.34
N TYR A 212 -10.63 0.83 3.12
CA TYR A 212 -11.34 1.47 2.02
C TYR A 212 -12.12 0.39 1.29
N SER A 213 -13.45 0.45 1.41
CA SER A 213 -14.36 -0.41 0.68
C SER A 213 -14.81 0.29 -0.61
N SER A 214 -14.67 -0.42 -1.72
CA SER A 214 -15.29 -0.09 -2.99
C SER A 214 -16.35 -1.13 -3.34
N GLY A 215 -17.62 -0.78 -3.11
CA GLY A 215 -18.76 -1.66 -3.36
C GLY A 215 -19.08 -2.73 -2.29
N LEU A 216 -18.42 -2.74 -1.12
CA LEU A 216 -18.79 -3.59 0.01
C LEU A 216 -19.42 -2.76 1.15
N PHE A 217 -20.41 -3.33 1.82
CA PHE A 217 -21.14 -2.69 2.93
C PHE A 217 -21.34 -3.70 4.07
N PRO A 218 -21.15 -3.33 5.36
CA PRO A 218 -21.34 -4.28 6.45
C PRO A 218 -22.74 -4.89 6.50
N GLU A 219 -22.83 -6.21 6.32
CA GLU A 219 -24.09 -6.98 6.38
C GLU A 219 -24.19 -7.74 7.71
N PHE A 220 -25.39 -7.81 8.28
CA PHE A 220 -25.63 -8.52 9.54
C PHE A 220 -26.62 -9.69 9.32
N PRO A 221 -26.49 -10.81 10.04
CA PRO A 221 -25.58 -11.08 11.16
C PRO A 221 -24.12 -11.19 10.72
N ALA A 222 -23.23 -10.62 11.54
CA ALA A 222 -21.81 -10.58 11.27
C ALA A 222 -21.17 -11.98 11.43
N GLU A 223 -20.62 -12.49 10.35
CA GLU A 223 -20.05 -13.85 10.24
C GLU A 223 -18.86 -13.84 9.28
N ASP A 224 -17.90 -14.74 9.47
CA ASP A 224 -16.73 -14.83 8.58
C ASP A 224 -16.25 -16.26 8.33
N ASN A 225 -17.09 -17.24 8.66
CA ASN A 225 -16.91 -18.61 8.20
C ASN A 225 -16.90 -18.72 6.65
N ALA A 226 -16.61 -19.91 6.13
CA ALA A 226 -16.48 -20.13 4.68
C ALA A 226 -17.75 -19.80 3.87
N ASP A 227 -18.93 -19.91 4.49
CA ASP A 227 -20.22 -19.69 3.84
C ASP A 227 -20.71 -18.24 3.92
N ALA A 228 -20.09 -17.41 4.77
CA ALA A 228 -20.47 -16.01 4.95
C ALA A 228 -20.27 -15.20 3.66
N SER A 229 -21.04 -14.12 3.49
CA SER A 229 -20.79 -13.15 2.43
C SER A 229 -19.53 -12.30 2.72
N PRO A 230 -18.90 -11.67 1.71
CA PRO A 230 -17.85 -10.68 1.94
C PRO A 230 -18.29 -9.53 2.84
N ASP A 231 -19.54 -9.11 2.71
CA ASP A 231 -20.18 -8.04 3.48
C ASP A 231 -20.36 -8.41 4.96
N GLN A 232 -20.75 -9.66 5.24
CA GLN A 232 -20.79 -10.22 6.59
C GLN A 232 -19.39 -10.29 7.21
N ALA A 233 -18.36 -10.65 6.44
CA ALA A 233 -16.99 -10.71 6.92
C ALA A 233 -16.45 -9.31 7.27
N VAL A 234 -16.80 -8.28 6.49
CA VAL A 234 -16.51 -6.87 6.82
C VAL A 234 -17.21 -6.48 8.13
N ALA A 235 -18.50 -6.84 8.31
CA ALA A 235 -19.21 -6.57 9.55
C ALA A 235 -18.57 -7.29 10.75
N LYS A 236 -18.15 -8.55 10.59
CA LYS A 236 -17.46 -9.33 11.62
C LYS A 236 -16.14 -8.71 12.04
N TRP A 237 -15.33 -8.29 11.07
CA TRP A 237 -14.12 -7.52 11.33
C TRP A 237 -14.44 -6.22 12.08
N LEU A 238 -15.47 -5.48 11.67
CA LEU A 238 -15.83 -4.18 12.25
C LEU A 238 -16.22 -4.28 13.73
N ILE A 239 -17.00 -5.30 14.11
CA ILE A 239 -17.48 -5.49 15.49
C ILE A 239 -16.52 -6.24 16.39
N THR A 240 -15.48 -6.88 15.85
CA THR A 240 -14.44 -7.49 16.65
C THR A 240 -13.56 -6.38 17.23
N PRO A 241 -13.28 -6.31 18.54
CA PRO A 241 -12.40 -5.27 19.09
C PRO A 241 -10.96 -5.38 18.59
N ARG A 242 -10.22 -4.27 18.61
CA ARG A 242 -8.77 -4.28 18.44
C ARG A 242 -8.08 -4.43 19.79
N GLU A 243 -6.96 -5.13 19.84
CA GLU A 243 -6.17 -5.30 21.07
C GLU A 243 -5.65 -3.96 21.63
N ASP A 244 -5.32 -3.01 20.75
CA ASP A 244 -4.86 -1.67 21.12
C ASP A 244 -5.97 -0.70 21.56
N GLY A 245 -7.24 -1.14 21.49
CA GLY A 245 -8.40 -0.35 21.87
C GLY A 245 -8.73 0.83 20.94
N LEU A 246 -8.01 0.98 19.82
CA LEU A 246 -8.29 2.04 18.83
C LEU A 246 -9.56 1.71 18.03
N PRO A 247 -10.30 2.73 17.56
CA PRO A 247 -11.43 2.50 16.67
C PRO A 247 -10.96 1.94 15.33
N LYS A 248 -11.75 1.01 14.76
CA LYS A 248 -11.62 0.64 13.34
C LYS A 248 -12.20 1.72 12.46
N MET A 249 -11.57 1.98 11.33
CA MET A 249 -12.01 2.97 10.35
C MET A 249 -12.46 2.26 9.08
N LEU A 250 -13.74 2.38 8.73
CA LEU A 250 -14.26 1.88 7.47
C LEU A 250 -14.65 3.08 6.60
N TYR A 251 -14.22 3.07 5.35
CA TYR A 251 -14.68 4.01 4.36
C TYR A 251 -15.48 3.24 3.32
N CYS A 252 -16.69 3.68 3.03
CA CYS A 252 -17.57 3.06 2.04
C CYS A 252 -17.93 4.09 0.97
N ASP A 253 -17.57 3.81 -0.27
CA ASP A 253 -18.04 4.59 -1.42
C ASP A 253 -19.44 4.19 -1.91
N PHE A 254 -19.93 3.04 -1.43
CA PHE A 254 -21.24 2.49 -1.69
C PHE A 254 -21.99 2.29 -0.37
N CYS A 255 -23.26 2.68 -0.34
CA CYS A 255 -24.10 2.58 0.83
C CYS A 255 -25.39 1.84 0.49
N SER A 256 -25.82 0.93 1.37
CA SER A 256 -27.22 0.51 1.41
C SER A 256 -28.00 1.47 2.32
N PRO A 257 -29.17 1.97 1.91
CA PRO A 257 -30.01 2.81 2.77
C PRO A 257 -30.58 2.04 3.99
N GLU A 258 -30.52 0.71 3.97
CA GLU A 258 -31.08 -0.16 5.00
C GLU A 258 -30.12 -0.34 6.18
N MET A 259 -30.18 0.60 7.13
CA MET A 259 -29.37 0.59 8.36
C MET A 259 -29.99 -0.20 9.51
N ASP A 260 -31.15 -0.81 9.31
CA ASP A 260 -31.95 -1.37 10.40
C ASP A 260 -31.31 -2.61 11.02
N GLU A 261 -30.66 -3.45 10.23
CA GLU A 261 -29.92 -4.61 10.74
C GLU A 261 -28.71 -4.19 11.57
N LEU A 262 -27.98 -3.17 11.14
CA LEU A 262 -26.86 -2.59 11.89
C LEU A 262 -27.33 -2.02 13.23
N LYS A 263 -28.44 -1.24 13.21
CA LYS A 263 -29.05 -0.71 14.44
C LYS A 263 -29.50 -1.83 15.37
N TRP A 264 -30.15 -2.85 14.84
CA TRP A 264 -30.62 -4.01 15.60
C TRP A 264 -29.44 -4.77 16.21
N SER A 265 -28.38 -5.00 15.44
CA SER A 265 -27.15 -5.64 15.93
C SER A 265 -26.50 -4.83 17.05
N PHE A 266 -26.44 -3.50 16.93
CA PHE A 266 -25.90 -2.62 17.97
C PHE A 266 -26.71 -2.68 19.27
N VAL A 267 -28.04 -2.61 19.19
CA VAL A 267 -28.92 -2.62 20.37
C VAL A 267 -28.83 -3.95 21.13
N ASN A 268 -28.66 -5.07 20.42
CA ASN A 268 -28.57 -6.41 21.01
C ASN A 268 -27.14 -6.88 21.29
N ALA A 269 -26.13 -6.05 21.03
CA ALA A 269 -24.74 -6.40 21.28
C ALA A 269 -24.47 -6.61 22.78
N SER A 270 -23.77 -7.69 23.11
CA SER A 270 -23.28 -8.00 24.46
C SER A 270 -21.83 -7.58 24.69
N GLU A 271 -21.10 -7.30 23.61
CA GLU A 271 -19.69 -6.93 23.60
C GLU A 271 -19.50 -5.51 23.03
N SER A 272 -18.57 -4.76 23.63
CA SER A 272 -18.20 -3.42 23.17
C SER A 272 -17.36 -3.48 21.90
N ALA A 273 -17.57 -2.56 20.97
CA ALA A 273 -16.76 -2.40 19.76
C ALA A 273 -16.67 -0.92 19.38
N ASN A 274 -15.48 -0.47 18.99
CA ASN A 274 -15.23 0.91 18.61
C ASN A 274 -14.97 0.99 17.11
N PHE A 275 -15.78 1.77 16.40
CA PHE A 275 -15.54 2.01 14.98
C PHE A 275 -16.09 3.34 14.51
N ILE A 276 -15.52 3.81 13.40
CA ILE A 276 -15.92 5.00 12.66
C ILE A 276 -16.10 4.58 11.20
N ILE A 277 -17.30 4.77 10.65
CA ILE A 277 -17.59 4.56 9.24
C ILE A 277 -17.82 5.91 8.58
N LYS A 278 -17.14 6.14 7.46
CA LYS A 278 -17.36 7.29 6.59
C LYS A 278 -18.01 6.83 5.29
N PHE A 279 -19.10 7.48 4.93
CA PHE A 279 -19.86 7.22 3.72
C PHE A 279 -19.70 8.37 2.73
N LEU A 280 -19.60 8.05 1.43
CA LEU A 280 -19.91 8.97 0.33
C LEU A 280 -21.35 8.66 -0.10
N GLU A 281 -22.28 9.60 0.05
CA GLU A 281 -23.69 9.33 -0.29
C GLU A 281 -24.26 10.37 -1.26
N ASP A 282 -25.20 9.89 -2.07
CA ASP A 282 -26.20 10.60 -2.87
C ASP A 282 -27.60 10.28 -2.25
N GLU A 283 -28.12 11.21 -1.42
CA GLU A 283 -29.54 11.46 -1.05
C GLU A 283 -30.41 10.56 -0.10
N ALA A 284 -29.95 9.58 0.70
CA ALA A 284 -30.89 8.72 1.49
C ALA A 284 -30.69 8.57 3.02
N PHE A 285 -29.62 9.07 3.66
CA PHE A 285 -29.46 8.91 5.11
C PHE A 285 -30.29 9.88 5.98
N VAL A 286 -30.77 9.36 7.13
CA VAL A 286 -31.40 10.14 8.20
C VAL A 286 -30.53 10.08 9.45
N PRO A 287 -30.17 11.22 10.09
CA PRO A 287 -29.36 11.21 11.31
C PRO A 287 -30.06 10.47 12.45
N PHE A 288 -29.30 9.77 13.28
CA PHE A 288 -29.84 9.12 14.48
C PHE A 288 -28.79 8.98 15.58
N GLU A 289 -29.27 8.79 16.82
CA GLU A 289 -28.45 8.39 17.97
C GLU A 289 -29.16 7.23 18.69
N LEU A 290 -28.43 6.15 18.92
CA LEU A 290 -28.85 5.02 19.73
C LEU A 290 -27.90 4.83 20.89
N LYS A 291 -28.41 4.30 22.01
CA LYS A 291 -27.63 3.96 23.19
C LYS A 291 -27.82 2.50 23.52
N ASN A 292 -26.74 1.80 23.78
CA ASN A 292 -26.74 0.48 24.36
C ASN A 292 -26.23 0.59 25.80
N ASN A 293 -27.16 0.54 26.77
CA ASN A 293 -26.83 0.66 28.19
C ASN A 293 -26.11 -0.58 28.74
N TRP A 294 -26.21 -1.73 28.04
CA TRP A 294 -25.51 -2.96 28.43
C TRP A 294 -24.01 -2.85 28.14
N THR A 295 -23.64 -2.41 26.94
CA THR A 295 -22.23 -2.20 26.58
C THR A 295 -21.69 -0.84 27.02
N GLY A 296 -22.57 0.10 27.39
CA GLY A 296 -22.19 1.46 27.74
C GLY A 296 -21.76 2.31 26.54
N GLU A 297 -22.29 2.00 25.36
CA GLU A 297 -21.91 2.61 24.08
C GLU A 297 -23.05 3.41 23.45
N ARG A 298 -22.67 4.30 22.53
CA ARG A 298 -23.60 4.98 21.62
C ARG A 298 -23.23 4.72 20.17
N LEU A 299 -24.24 4.70 19.32
CA LEU A 299 -24.12 4.66 17.88
C LEU A 299 -24.78 5.91 17.29
N THR A 300 -24.00 6.74 16.60
CA THR A 300 -24.49 8.00 16.03
C THR A 300 -24.23 8.06 14.54
N LEU A 301 -25.26 8.35 13.74
CA LEU A 301 -25.13 8.72 12.33
C LEU A 301 -25.39 10.21 12.19
N ARG A 302 -24.46 10.94 11.55
CA ARG A 302 -24.63 12.37 11.29
C ARG A 302 -23.99 12.78 9.96
N GLN A 303 -24.56 13.80 9.34
CA GLN A 303 -23.99 14.44 8.16
C GLN A 303 -22.79 15.29 8.58
N ILE A 304 -21.72 15.25 7.79
CA ILE A 304 -20.47 16.00 8.04
C ILE A 304 -20.11 16.98 6.93
N ASP A 305 -20.69 16.79 5.74
CA ASP A 305 -20.53 17.61 4.53
C ASP A 305 -21.76 17.35 3.63
N GLU A 306 -21.92 18.09 2.53
CA GLU A 306 -23.10 17.96 1.63
C GLU A 306 -23.41 16.50 1.30
N ASP A 307 -22.40 15.74 0.88
CA ASP A 307 -22.54 14.34 0.40
C ASP A 307 -21.81 13.32 1.29
N LYS A 308 -21.53 13.66 2.55
CA LYS A 308 -20.72 12.79 3.43
C LYS A 308 -21.36 12.59 4.79
N TRP A 309 -21.34 11.34 5.21
CA TRP A 309 -21.90 10.92 6.49
C TRP A 309 -20.87 10.19 7.33
N LEU A 310 -21.02 10.32 8.64
CA LEU A 310 -20.17 9.68 9.63
C LEU A 310 -21.03 8.88 10.60
N LEU A 311 -20.81 7.57 10.65
CA LEU A 311 -21.35 6.67 11.66
C LEU A 311 -20.27 6.38 12.68
N VAL A 312 -20.58 6.56 13.96
CA VAL A 312 -19.62 6.36 15.05
C VAL A 312 -20.24 5.47 16.11
N ARG A 313 -19.60 4.32 16.38
CA ARG A 313 -19.85 3.49 17.58
C ARG A 313 -18.73 3.73 18.58
N CYS A 314 -19.08 4.22 19.76
CA CYS A 314 -18.10 4.62 20.77
C CYS A 314 -18.65 4.50 22.20
N PRO A 315 -17.79 4.51 23.24
CA PRO A 315 -18.25 4.55 24.63
C PRO A 315 -19.03 5.84 24.91
N ILE A 316 -20.05 5.76 25.77
CA ILE A 316 -20.80 6.93 26.25
C ILE A 316 -19.89 7.81 27.10
N ALA A 317 -19.12 7.21 28.01
CA ALA A 317 -18.08 7.89 28.77
C ALA A 317 -16.76 7.81 27.99
N ARG A 318 -16.42 8.87 27.26
CA ARG A 318 -15.21 8.93 26.42
C ARG A 318 -14.45 10.24 26.57
N GLU A 319 -13.15 10.20 26.31
CA GLU A 319 -12.32 11.39 26.17
C GLU A 319 -12.68 12.10 24.85
N GLU A 320 -13.46 13.17 24.91
CA GLU A 320 -13.98 13.85 23.71
C GLU A 320 -12.86 14.42 22.83
N ASP A 321 -11.75 14.92 23.40
CA ASP A 321 -10.62 15.42 22.61
C ASP A 321 -9.95 14.31 21.79
N LYS A 322 -9.82 13.12 22.37
CA LYS A 322 -9.23 11.94 21.71
C LYS A 322 -10.12 11.47 20.57
N TRP A 323 -11.44 11.36 20.82
CA TRP A 323 -12.40 10.96 19.79
C TRP A 323 -12.55 12.01 18.69
N ALA A 324 -12.53 13.29 19.02
CA ALA A 324 -12.56 14.35 18.04
C ALA A 324 -11.35 14.27 17.09
N ASN A 325 -10.16 13.88 17.59
CA ASN A 325 -9.00 13.64 16.75
C ASN A 325 -9.19 12.45 15.81
N TRP A 326 -9.69 11.32 16.30
CA TRP A 326 -9.96 10.15 15.45
C TRP A 326 -11.06 10.37 14.42
N GLU A 327 -12.14 11.05 14.79
CA GLU A 327 -13.20 11.44 13.86
C GLU A 327 -12.65 12.38 12.78
N LYS A 328 -11.80 13.35 13.15
CA LYS A 328 -11.13 14.25 12.21
C LYS A 328 -10.16 13.50 11.27
N GLU A 329 -9.43 12.52 11.79
CA GLU A 329 -8.58 11.63 10.99
C GLU A 329 -9.41 10.87 9.96
N ALA A 330 -10.49 10.20 10.38
CA ALA A 330 -11.39 9.48 9.48
C ALA A 330 -12.03 10.39 8.41
N ILE A 331 -12.44 11.60 8.79
CA ILE A 331 -13.01 12.58 7.84
C ILE A 331 -11.97 13.00 6.79
N LYS A 332 -10.74 13.29 7.21
CA LYS A 332 -9.65 13.73 6.33
C LYS A 332 -8.99 12.60 5.56
N TRP A 333 -9.24 11.36 5.96
CA TRP A 333 -8.60 10.20 5.40
C TRP A 333 -8.88 10.11 3.89
N LYS A 334 -7.79 9.93 3.15
CA LYS A 334 -7.78 9.78 1.69
C LYS A 334 -6.87 8.62 1.35
N TRP A 335 -7.43 7.60 0.72
CA TRP A 335 -6.69 6.40 0.31
C TRP A 335 -5.45 6.73 -0.55
N THR A 336 -5.63 7.61 -1.55
CA THR A 336 -4.61 7.92 -2.56
C THR A 336 -3.43 8.78 -2.06
N ARG A 337 -3.40 9.17 -0.78
CA ARG A 337 -2.34 10.02 -0.19
C ARG A 337 -1.61 9.38 0.99
N GLN A 338 -1.77 8.05 1.17
CA GLN A 338 -1.09 7.32 2.24
C GLN A 338 0.37 7.02 1.88
N TRP A 339 1.23 7.01 2.89
CA TRP A 339 2.59 6.47 2.79
C TRP A 339 2.55 4.95 3.08
N ASN A 340 3.67 4.25 2.85
CA ASN A 340 3.80 2.81 3.04
C ASN A 340 2.74 2.01 2.26
N TYR A 341 2.47 2.45 1.02
CA TYR A 341 1.43 1.89 0.19
C TYR A 341 1.97 0.86 -0.81
N ILE A 342 1.45 -0.36 -0.78
CA ILE A 342 1.78 -1.43 -1.74
C ILE A 342 0.57 -1.68 -2.64
N PHE A 343 0.80 -1.59 -3.94
CA PHE A 343 -0.22 -1.76 -4.97
C PHE A 343 0.11 -2.91 -5.89
N ILE A 344 -0.69 -3.98 -5.87
CA ILE A 344 -0.43 -5.22 -6.61
C ILE A 344 -1.42 -5.33 -7.77
N THR A 345 -0.91 -5.40 -9.00
CA THR A 345 -1.73 -5.30 -10.22
C THR A 345 -1.32 -6.28 -11.33
N PHE A 346 -0.38 -7.19 -11.08
CA PHE A 346 0.13 -8.09 -12.10
C PHE A 346 -0.91 -9.17 -12.47
N LYS A 347 -0.85 -9.62 -13.73
CA LYS A 347 -1.68 -10.69 -14.30
C LYS A 347 -0.87 -11.97 -14.48
N ASP A 348 -1.52 -13.06 -14.86
CA ASP A 348 -0.88 -14.37 -15.03
C ASP A 348 0.24 -14.34 -16.08
N ARG A 349 0.09 -13.50 -17.12
CA ARG A 349 1.12 -13.26 -18.15
C ARG A 349 2.32 -12.45 -17.64
N ASP A 350 2.17 -11.77 -16.52
CA ASP A 350 3.16 -10.90 -15.88
C ASP A 350 3.93 -11.64 -14.77
N ILE A 351 3.86 -12.98 -14.78
CA ILE A 351 4.64 -13.88 -13.92
C ILE A 351 5.87 -14.34 -14.72
N GLY A 352 7.06 -14.17 -14.15
CA GLY A 352 8.33 -14.59 -14.73
C GLY A 352 8.64 -16.08 -14.56
N ASP A 353 9.58 -16.55 -15.37
CA ASP A 353 10.09 -17.92 -15.30
C ASP A 353 10.79 -18.16 -13.95
N GLY A 354 10.73 -19.39 -13.42
CA GLY A 354 11.31 -19.75 -12.12
C GLY A 354 10.39 -19.57 -10.91
N LEU A 355 9.21 -18.96 -11.08
CA LEU A 355 8.12 -18.99 -10.08
C LEU A 355 7.15 -20.17 -10.28
N HIS A 356 7.53 -21.16 -11.08
CA HIS A 356 6.72 -22.37 -11.29
C HIS A 356 6.76 -23.26 -10.05
N GLU A 357 5.59 -23.79 -9.69
CA GLU A 357 5.43 -24.74 -8.59
C GLU A 357 6.16 -26.05 -8.93
N ASN A 358 7.04 -26.50 -8.03
CA ASN A 358 7.21 -27.93 -7.84
C ASN A 358 5.90 -28.42 -7.20
N GLN A 359 4.95 -28.88 -8.01
CA GLN A 359 3.90 -29.78 -7.51
C GLN A 359 4.47 -31.19 -7.56
N ASP A 360 5.11 -31.60 -6.46
CA ASP A 360 5.25 -33.01 -6.09
C ASP A 360 4.74 -33.11 -4.65
N ASP A 361 3.47 -33.50 -4.50
CA ASP A 361 2.99 -34.54 -3.57
C ASP A 361 1.51 -34.88 -3.84
#